data_AF-A0A7F8QBV8-F1
#
_entry.id   AF-A0A7F8QBV8-F1
#
_cell.length_a   1.000
_cell.length_b   1.000
_cell.length_c   1.000
_cell.angle_alpha   90.00
_cell.angle_beta   90.00
_cell.angle_gamma   90.00
#
_symmetry.space_group_name_H-M   'P 1'
#
loop_
_entity.id
_entity.type
_entity.pdbx_description
1 polymer ?
#
loop_
_entity_poly.entity_id
_entity_poly.type
_entity_poly.pdbx_seq_one_letter_code
_entity_poly.pdbx_strand_id
1 'polypeptide(L)'
;MLNSRNNFIRNYLSVSLSEHHMATLASIIKEVDKDGLKGSSDEEFAAALYHFNHSLVTSDLQSPNLQNTLLQQLGVAPFSEGPWPLYIHPQSLSVLSRLLLIWQHKAGAQGDPDVPECLKVWDRFLSTMKQNALQGVVPNETEDLNVEHLQLLLLIFHNFTEKGQRAILTLFVQIIQELSANMDAQARSVPLILARLLLIFDYLLHQYSKAPVYLFEQVQMNTLFLLY
;
A
#
# COMPACT_ATOMS: atom_id res chain seq x y z
N MET A 1 -20.39 17.29 0.82
CA MET A 1 -20.68 17.37 -0.63
C MET A 1 -20.26 16.11 -1.40
N LEU A 2 -19.08 15.52 -1.15
CA LEU A 2 -18.63 14.27 -1.80
C LEU A 2 -19.59 13.07 -1.59
N ASN A 3 -20.22 12.97 -0.41
CA ASN A 3 -21.21 11.94 -0.10
C ASN A 3 -22.64 12.31 -0.55
N SER A 4 -22.81 13.36 -1.35
CA SER A 4 -24.14 13.77 -1.82
C SER A 4 -24.77 12.69 -2.70
N ARG A 5 -26.05 12.39 -2.44
CA ARG A 5 -26.89 11.52 -3.27
C ARG A 5 -27.49 12.25 -4.48
N ASN A 6 -27.25 13.56 -4.60
CA ASN A 6 -27.77 14.35 -5.70
C ASN A 6 -26.87 14.22 -6.94
N ASN A 7 -27.41 13.66 -8.03
CA ASN A 7 -26.69 13.42 -9.28
C ASN A 7 -26.11 14.69 -9.91
N PHE A 8 -26.76 15.85 -9.78
CA PHE A 8 -26.22 17.12 -10.30
C PHE A 8 -24.96 17.53 -9.56
N ILE A 9 -24.94 17.41 -8.23
CA ILE A 9 -23.77 17.72 -7.40
C ILE A 9 -22.63 16.74 -7.69
N ARG A 10 -22.95 15.45 -7.87
CA ARG A 10 -21.95 14.43 -8.23
C ARG A 10 -21.34 14.69 -9.60
N ASN A 11 -22.16 14.98 -10.62
CA ASN A 11 -21.69 15.29 -11.97
C ASN A 11 -20.88 16.59 -12.02
N TYR A 12 -21.28 17.61 -11.26
CA TYR A 12 -20.51 18.84 -11.16
C TYR A 12 -19.14 18.58 -10.54
N LEU A 13 -19.08 17.82 -9.44
CA LEU A 13 -17.82 17.51 -8.76
C LEU A 13 -16.92 16.61 -9.61
N SER A 14 -17.46 15.61 -10.31
CA SER A 14 -16.65 14.73 -11.16
C SER A 14 -16.00 15.48 -12.34
N VAL A 15 -16.68 16.48 -12.90
CA VAL A 15 -16.12 17.34 -13.97
C VAL A 15 -15.18 18.42 -13.43
N SER A 16 -15.37 18.86 -12.19
CA SER A 16 -14.56 19.92 -11.58
C SER A 16 -13.24 19.42 -10.98
N LEU A 17 -13.14 18.12 -10.67
CA LEU A 17 -11.91 17.52 -10.16
C LEU A 17 -10.88 17.41 -11.30
N SER A 18 -9.70 17.99 -11.06
CA SER A 18 -8.59 18.02 -12.01
C SER A 18 -7.36 17.31 -11.45
N GLU A 19 -6.41 16.99 -12.32
CA GLU A 19 -5.10 16.46 -11.92
C GLU A 19 -4.36 17.43 -10.98
N HIS A 20 -4.51 18.75 -11.19
CA HIS A 20 -3.95 19.76 -10.30
C HIS A 20 -4.49 19.63 -8.87
N HIS A 21 -5.80 19.41 -8.71
CA HIS A 21 -6.40 19.18 -7.39
C HIS A 21 -5.84 17.92 -6.72
N MET A 22 -5.56 16.85 -7.49
CA MET A 22 -4.95 15.63 -6.96
C MET A 22 -3.49 15.86 -6.54
N ALA A 23 -2.74 16.66 -7.28
CA ALA A 23 -1.38 17.02 -6.93
C ALA A 23 -1.32 17.89 -5.67
N THR A 24 -2.19 18.90 -5.56
CA THR A 24 -2.30 19.71 -4.33
C THR A 24 -2.68 18.85 -3.13
N LEU A 25 -3.65 17.95 -3.29
CA LEU A 25 -4.05 17.03 -2.22
C LEU A 25 -2.90 16.14 -1.77
N ALA A 26 -2.13 15.58 -2.72
CA ALA A 26 -0.96 14.77 -2.40
C ALA A 26 0.12 15.56 -1.66
N SER A 27 0.34 16.83 -1.99
CA SER A 27 1.26 17.71 -1.25
C SER A 27 0.82 17.87 0.20
N ILE A 28 -0.46 18.19 0.41
CA ILE A 28 -1.03 18.36 1.76
C ILE A 28 -0.89 17.06 2.58
N ILE A 29 -1.18 15.91 1.97
CA ILE A 29 -1.02 14.60 2.63
C ILE A 29 0.44 14.39 3.06
N LYS A 30 1.40 14.66 2.17
CA LYS A 30 2.83 14.51 2.48
C LYS A 30 3.32 15.46 3.56
N GLU A 31 2.81 16.69 3.60
CA GLU A 31 3.14 17.67 4.62
C GLU A 31 2.66 17.20 6.00
N VAL A 32 1.42 16.72 6.09
CA VAL A 32 0.86 16.13 7.32
C VAL A 32 1.65 14.88 7.75
N ASP A 33 2.03 14.03 6.80
CA ASP A 33 2.82 12.82 7.05
C ASP A 33 4.25 13.14 7.55
N LYS A 34 4.81 14.31 7.20
CA LYS A 34 6.19 14.72 7.51
C LYS A 34 6.35 15.44 8.84
N ASP A 35 5.48 16.40 9.14
CA ASP A 35 5.71 17.29 10.30
C ASP A 35 5.29 16.67 11.64
N GLY A 36 4.48 15.60 11.59
CA GLY A 36 3.85 15.02 12.78
C GLY A 36 2.87 16.02 13.41
N LEU A 37 1.78 15.52 13.99
CA LEU A 37 0.77 16.39 14.59
C LEU A 37 1.36 17.05 15.84
N LYS A 38 1.53 18.38 15.83
CA LYS A 38 2.11 19.13 16.96
C LYS A 38 1.06 20.07 17.54
N GLY A 39 0.01 19.49 18.10
CA GLY A 39 -1.03 20.20 18.84
C GLY A 39 -2.43 19.77 18.44
N SER A 40 -3.40 20.12 19.28
CA SER A 40 -4.79 19.69 19.13
C SER A 40 -5.46 20.19 17.84
N SER A 41 -5.02 21.33 17.29
CA SER A 41 -5.53 21.84 16.00
C SER A 41 -5.04 21.02 14.80
N ASP A 42 -3.83 20.46 14.90
CA ASP A 42 -3.25 19.65 13.82
C ASP A 42 -3.95 18.29 13.77
N GLU A 43 -4.33 17.74 14.92
CA GLU A 43 -5.12 16.51 15.04
C GLU A 43 -6.50 16.66 14.38
N GLU A 44 -7.21 17.76 14.63
CA GLU A 44 -8.51 18.02 14.01
C GLU A 44 -8.40 18.17 12.48
N PHE A 45 -7.34 18.84 12.01
CA PHE A 45 -7.07 18.96 10.59
C PHE A 45 -6.74 17.61 9.94
N ALA A 46 -5.88 16.80 10.57
CA ALA A 46 -5.51 15.48 10.06
C ALA A 46 -6.71 14.52 10.02
N ALA A 47 -7.59 14.58 11.01
CA ALA A 47 -8.84 13.84 11.02
C ALA A 47 -9.78 14.30 9.88
N ALA A 48 -9.92 15.62 9.68
CA ALA A 48 -10.72 16.17 8.59
C ALA A 48 -10.18 15.79 7.21
N LEU A 49 -8.85 15.86 7.02
CA LEU A 49 -8.16 15.45 5.79
C LEU A 49 -8.37 13.96 5.54
N TYR A 50 -8.25 13.14 6.57
CA TYR A 50 -8.51 11.71 6.48
C TYR A 50 -9.97 11.42 6.07
N HIS A 51 -10.95 12.07 6.69
CA HIS A 51 -12.36 11.93 6.32
C HIS A 51 -12.65 12.39 4.88
N PHE A 52 -11.97 13.45 4.44
CA PHE A 52 -12.04 13.91 3.06
C PHE A 52 -11.48 12.87 2.09
N ASN A 53 -10.26 12.37 2.35
CA ASN A 53 -9.61 11.33 1.55
C ASN A 53 -10.47 10.06 1.47
N HIS A 54 -11.00 9.62 2.60
CA HIS A 54 -11.93 8.50 2.67
C HIS A 54 -13.14 8.73 1.75
N SER A 55 -13.85 9.85 1.95
CA SER A 55 -15.05 10.17 1.18
C SER A 55 -14.75 10.28 -0.31
N LEU A 56 -13.60 10.83 -0.68
CA LEU A 56 -13.17 11.02 -2.06
C LEU A 56 -12.87 9.66 -2.73
N VAL A 57 -12.07 8.81 -2.08
CA VAL A 57 -11.64 7.51 -2.63
C VAL A 57 -12.79 6.50 -2.69
N THR A 58 -13.70 6.51 -1.71
CA THR A 58 -14.88 5.63 -1.73
C THR A 58 -16.00 6.14 -2.62
N SER A 59 -15.91 7.38 -3.09
CA SER A 59 -16.89 7.91 -4.04
C SER A 59 -16.56 7.45 -5.45
N ASP A 60 -17.57 7.09 -6.24
CA ASP A 60 -17.41 6.86 -7.68
C ASP A 60 -17.21 8.18 -8.48
N LEU A 61 -16.66 9.22 -7.86
CA LEU A 61 -16.43 10.53 -8.48
C LEU A 61 -15.09 10.61 -9.21
N GLN A 62 -14.07 9.88 -8.74
CA GLN A 62 -12.74 9.91 -9.34
C GLN A 62 -12.67 8.98 -10.56
N SER A 63 -12.20 9.52 -11.67
CA SER A 63 -11.80 8.70 -12.83
C SER A 63 -10.55 7.88 -12.48
N PRO A 64 -10.30 6.75 -13.18
CA PRO A 64 -9.08 5.96 -13.00
C PRO A 64 -7.80 6.79 -13.18
N ASN A 65 -7.84 7.78 -14.09
CA ASN A 65 -6.72 8.69 -14.31
C ASN A 65 -6.42 9.52 -13.06
N LEU A 66 -7.43 10.11 -12.43
CA LEU A 66 -7.23 10.92 -11.22
C LEU A 66 -6.76 10.07 -10.02
N GLN A 67 -7.24 8.84 -9.90
CA GLN A 67 -6.75 7.89 -8.90
C GLN A 67 -5.26 7.60 -9.09
N ASN A 68 -4.85 7.33 -10.34
CA ASN A 68 -3.45 7.09 -10.67
C ASN A 68 -2.58 8.34 -10.47
N THR A 69 -3.06 9.53 -10.86
CA THR A 69 -2.37 10.79 -10.59
C THR A 69 -2.13 10.98 -9.10
N LEU A 70 -3.16 10.78 -8.26
CA LEU A 70 -3.02 10.89 -6.80
C LEU A 70 -1.96 9.92 -6.27
N LEU A 71 -2.04 8.63 -6.64
CA LEU A 71 -1.07 7.62 -6.20
C LEU A 71 0.36 7.92 -6.69
N GLN A 72 0.51 8.44 -7.91
CA GLN A 72 1.80 8.81 -8.47
C GLN A 72 2.40 9.97 -7.70
N GLN A 73 1.60 10.98 -7.38
CA GLN A 73 2.03 12.10 -6.58
C GLN A 73 2.37 11.68 -5.14
N LEU A 74 1.68 10.68 -4.58
CA LEU A 74 2.02 10.08 -3.28
C LEU A 74 3.26 9.16 -3.34
N GLY A 75 3.76 8.79 -4.53
CA GLY A 75 4.91 7.90 -4.69
C GLY A 75 4.58 6.40 -4.54
N VAL A 76 3.30 6.04 -4.53
CA VAL A 76 2.79 4.68 -4.30
C VAL A 76 1.91 4.17 -5.46
N ALA A 77 2.08 4.73 -6.66
CA ALA A 77 1.40 4.24 -7.86
C ALA A 77 1.95 2.85 -8.27
N PRO A 78 1.13 1.81 -8.43
CA PRO A 78 1.58 0.45 -8.76
C PRO A 78 2.50 0.39 -9.98
N PHE A 79 2.18 1.15 -11.04
CA PHE A 79 2.92 1.15 -12.30
C PHE A 79 3.93 2.29 -12.44
N SER A 80 4.25 3.03 -11.37
CA SER A 80 5.31 4.04 -11.43
C SER A 80 6.69 3.40 -11.61
N GLU A 81 7.61 4.14 -12.23
CA GLU A 81 9.02 3.75 -12.29
C GLU A 81 9.72 3.95 -10.94
N GLY A 82 10.80 3.19 -10.71
CA GLY A 82 11.63 3.30 -9.50
C GLY A 82 11.30 2.26 -8.41
N PRO A 83 12.08 2.26 -7.30
CA PRO A 83 11.88 1.33 -6.19
C PRO A 83 10.56 1.59 -5.48
N TRP A 84 9.90 0.53 -5.02
CA TRP A 84 8.76 0.66 -4.11
C TRP A 84 9.21 1.11 -2.72
N PRO A 85 8.55 2.08 -2.07
CA PRO A 85 8.88 2.49 -0.71
C PRO A 85 8.60 1.36 0.29
N LEU A 86 9.56 1.06 1.18
CA LEU A 86 9.36 0.08 2.25
C LEU A 86 8.51 0.65 3.38
N TYR A 87 8.74 1.91 3.73
CA TYR A 87 7.93 2.66 4.68
C TYR A 87 6.90 3.51 3.92
N ILE A 88 5.62 3.37 4.28
CA ILE A 88 4.56 4.22 3.75
C ILE A 88 3.85 4.87 4.94
N HIS A 89 3.84 6.19 4.95
CA HIS A 89 3.21 6.97 6.00
C HIS A 89 1.69 6.71 6.09
N PRO A 90 1.08 6.88 7.29
CA PRO A 90 -0.29 6.44 7.53
C PRO A 90 -1.35 7.08 6.61
N GLN A 91 -1.27 8.38 6.29
CA GLN A 91 -2.27 9.02 5.42
C GLN A 91 -2.13 8.54 3.96
N SER A 92 -0.88 8.46 3.47
CA SER A 92 -0.58 7.90 2.16
C SER A 92 -1.02 6.43 2.03
N LEU A 93 -0.76 5.62 3.07
CA LEU A 93 -1.17 4.22 3.15
C LEU A 93 -2.70 4.06 3.23
N SER A 94 -3.40 4.98 3.92
CA SER A 94 -4.86 5.02 3.96
C SER A 94 -5.46 5.21 2.56
N VAL A 95 -4.88 6.09 1.74
CA VAL A 95 -5.33 6.28 0.35
C VAL A 95 -5.05 5.03 -0.49
N LEU A 96 -3.83 4.50 -0.42
CA LEU A 96 -3.42 3.32 -1.16
C LEU A 96 -4.28 2.09 -0.83
N SER A 97 -4.40 1.77 0.46
CA SER A 97 -5.14 0.59 0.95
C SER A 97 -6.57 0.57 0.44
N ARG A 98 -7.26 1.71 0.51
CA ARG A 98 -8.64 1.83 0.06
C ARG A 98 -8.78 1.60 -1.44
N LEU A 99 -7.91 2.20 -2.25
CA LEU A 99 -7.95 2.01 -3.70
C LEU A 99 -7.71 0.54 -4.07
N LEU A 100 -6.64 -0.08 -3.53
CA LEU A 100 -6.32 -1.48 -3.79
C LEU A 100 -7.46 -2.42 -3.39
N LEU A 101 -8.03 -2.24 -2.19
CA LEU A 101 -9.13 -3.07 -1.69
C LEU A 101 -10.43 -2.85 -2.48
N ILE A 102 -10.73 -1.63 -2.92
CA ILE A 102 -11.88 -1.36 -3.78
C ILE A 102 -11.71 -2.03 -5.14
N TRP A 103 -10.53 -1.92 -5.76
CA TRP A 103 -10.25 -2.57 -7.04
C TRP A 103 -10.37 -4.08 -6.91
N GLN A 104 -9.77 -4.66 -5.87
CA GLN A 104 -9.83 -6.09 -5.61
C GLN A 104 -11.24 -6.59 -5.32
N HIS A 105 -12.04 -5.83 -4.56
CA HIS A 105 -13.44 -6.16 -4.31
C HIS A 105 -14.29 -6.11 -5.60
N LYS A 106 -14.12 -5.05 -6.41
CA LYS A 106 -14.82 -4.90 -7.69
C LYS A 106 -14.47 -6.03 -8.66
N ALA A 107 -13.21 -6.42 -8.73
CA ALA A 107 -12.74 -7.50 -9.60
C ALA A 107 -13.15 -8.89 -9.08
N GLY A 108 -13.13 -9.10 -7.76
CA GLY A 108 -13.66 -10.30 -7.11
C GLY A 108 -15.15 -10.52 -7.37
N ALA A 109 -15.95 -9.45 -7.39
CA ALA A 109 -17.37 -9.52 -7.80
C ALA A 109 -17.56 -9.93 -9.27
N GLN A 110 -16.53 -9.76 -10.11
CA GLN A 110 -16.49 -10.19 -11.51
C GLN A 110 -15.86 -11.59 -11.69
N GLY A 111 -15.41 -12.22 -10.61
CA GLY A 111 -14.84 -13.57 -10.60
C GLY A 111 -13.32 -13.63 -10.76
N ASP A 112 -12.62 -12.49 -10.84
CA ASP A 112 -11.16 -12.42 -10.95
C ASP A 112 -10.57 -11.39 -9.97
N PRO A 113 -10.29 -11.76 -8.71
CA PRO A 113 -9.70 -10.85 -7.73
C PRO A 113 -8.20 -10.60 -7.94
N ASP A 114 -7.55 -11.21 -8.94
CA ASP A 114 -6.12 -11.05 -9.23
C ASP A 114 -5.84 -9.75 -10.00
N VAL A 115 -6.17 -8.63 -9.37
CA VAL A 115 -6.01 -7.29 -9.95
C VAL A 115 -4.53 -7.02 -10.30
N PRO A 116 -4.22 -6.60 -11.54
CA PRO A 116 -2.85 -6.35 -11.99
C PRO A 116 -2.08 -5.37 -11.10
N GLU A 117 -2.74 -4.32 -10.62
CA GLU A 117 -2.20 -3.32 -9.70
C GLU A 117 -1.72 -3.98 -8.39
N CYS A 118 -2.52 -4.87 -7.81
CA CYS A 118 -2.20 -5.56 -6.56
C CYS A 118 -1.01 -6.51 -6.74
N LEU A 119 -0.98 -7.28 -7.84
CA LEU A 119 0.15 -8.13 -8.18
C LEU A 119 1.42 -7.29 -8.41
N LYS A 120 1.28 -6.13 -9.06
CA LYS A 120 2.41 -5.25 -9.34
C LYS A 120 2.99 -4.61 -8.08
N VAL A 121 2.16 -4.24 -7.12
CA VAL A 121 2.61 -3.76 -5.80
C VAL A 121 3.47 -4.82 -5.11
N TRP A 122 3.02 -6.09 -5.09
CA TRP A 122 3.81 -7.20 -4.55
C TRP A 122 5.13 -7.41 -5.28
N ASP A 123 5.11 -7.43 -6.62
CA ASP A 123 6.31 -7.55 -7.46
C ASP A 123 7.36 -6.48 -7.14
N ARG A 124 6.91 -5.21 -7.06
CA ARG A 124 7.81 -4.09 -6.78
C ARG A 124 8.32 -4.09 -5.34
N PHE A 125 7.47 -4.40 -4.37
CA PHE A 125 7.86 -4.54 -2.96
C PHE A 125 8.97 -5.59 -2.81
N LEU A 126 8.76 -6.79 -3.36
CA LEU A 126 9.75 -7.88 -3.29
C LEU A 126 11.02 -7.55 -4.08
N SER A 127 10.90 -6.87 -5.22
CA SER A 127 12.05 -6.38 -5.97
C SER A 127 12.89 -5.38 -5.17
N THR A 128 12.27 -4.43 -4.48
CA THR A 128 13.00 -3.50 -3.60
C THR A 128 13.68 -4.25 -2.46
N MET A 129 12.98 -5.18 -1.80
CA MET A 129 13.60 -5.99 -0.73
C MET A 129 14.79 -6.79 -1.24
N LYS A 130 14.70 -7.39 -2.43
CA LYS A 130 15.83 -8.09 -3.05
C LYS A 130 17.02 -7.15 -3.26
N GLN A 131 16.80 -5.98 -3.85
CA GLN A 131 17.88 -5.03 -4.13
C GLN A 131 18.55 -4.54 -2.85
N ASN A 132 17.75 -4.21 -1.82
CA ASN A 132 18.26 -3.77 -0.52
C ASN A 132 19.07 -4.88 0.17
N ALA A 133 18.60 -6.13 0.08
CA ALA A 133 19.37 -7.27 0.55
C ALA A 133 20.70 -7.37 -0.20
N LEU A 134 20.70 -7.42 -1.54
CA LEU A 134 21.93 -7.57 -2.35
C LEU A 134 22.97 -6.46 -2.10
N GLN A 135 22.53 -5.24 -1.83
CA GLN A 135 23.41 -4.11 -1.52
C GLN A 135 23.98 -4.16 -0.10
N GLY A 136 23.45 -5.02 0.78
CA GLY A 136 23.90 -5.15 2.17
C GLY A 136 23.65 -3.89 3.00
N VAL A 137 22.63 -3.11 2.64
CA VAL A 137 22.39 -1.77 3.19
C VAL A 137 22.28 -1.82 4.72
N VAL A 138 22.98 -0.91 5.39
CA VAL A 138 23.00 -0.84 6.85
C VAL A 138 21.66 -0.26 7.32
N PRO A 139 21.03 -0.81 8.37
CA PRO A 139 19.67 -0.43 8.80
C PRO A 139 19.46 1.06 9.13
N ASN A 140 20.53 1.82 9.39
CA ASN A 140 20.44 3.25 9.68
C ASN A 140 20.31 4.14 8.42
N GLU A 141 20.53 3.59 7.23
CA GLU A 141 20.50 4.36 5.96
C GLU A 141 19.20 4.19 5.18
N THR A 142 18.39 3.18 5.51
CA THR A 142 17.11 2.89 4.83
C THR A 142 15.97 2.75 5.81
N GLU A 143 14.86 3.42 5.50
CA GLU A 143 13.63 3.28 6.26
C GLU A 143 13.13 1.83 6.26
N ASP A 144 12.66 1.42 7.42
CA ASP A 144 12.21 0.07 7.69
C ASP A 144 10.79 -0.18 7.17
N LEU A 145 10.46 -1.45 6.91
CA LEU A 145 9.08 -1.80 6.58
C LEU A 145 8.17 -1.56 7.78
N ASN A 146 7.16 -0.69 7.64
CA ASN A 146 6.16 -0.51 8.70
C ASN A 146 5.13 -1.65 8.71
N VAL A 147 4.61 -1.92 9.91
CA VAL A 147 3.72 -3.07 10.18
C VAL A 147 2.41 -2.95 9.40
N GLU A 148 1.87 -1.75 9.31
CA GLU A 148 0.59 -1.47 8.64
C GLU A 148 0.68 -1.74 7.14
N HIS A 149 1.79 -1.36 6.51
CA HIS A 149 2.05 -1.64 5.11
C HIS A 149 2.16 -3.16 4.87
N LEU A 150 2.89 -3.88 5.72
CA LEU A 150 2.98 -5.33 5.60
C LEU A 150 1.60 -6.00 5.77
N GLN A 151 0.81 -5.59 6.77
CA GLN A 151 -0.53 -6.14 6.99
C GLN A 151 -1.45 -5.91 5.79
N LEU A 152 -1.38 -4.74 5.14
CA LEU A 152 -2.10 -4.48 3.89
C LEU A 152 -1.69 -5.48 2.80
N LEU A 153 -0.38 -5.67 2.59
CA LEU A 153 0.11 -6.62 1.59
C LEU A 153 -0.39 -8.04 1.86
N LEU A 154 -0.30 -8.49 3.12
CA LEU A 154 -0.80 -9.80 3.54
C LEU A 154 -2.30 -9.94 3.30
N LEU A 155 -3.10 -8.91 3.58
CA LEU A 155 -4.54 -8.93 3.30
C LEU A 155 -4.81 -9.05 1.79
N ILE A 156 -4.09 -8.28 0.96
CA ILE A 156 -4.19 -8.36 -0.49
C ILE A 156 -3.85 -9.76 -0.99
N PHE A 157 -2.80 -10.39 -0.44
CA PHE A 157 -2.42 -11.76 -0.79
C PHE A 157 -3.52 -12.77 -0.51
N HIS A 158 -4.18 -12.66 0.65
CA HIS A 158 -5.26 -13.57 1.04
C HIS A 158 -6.52 -13.44 0.18
N ASN A 159 -6.67 -12.31 -0.51
CA ASN A 159 -7.78 -12.06 -1.40
C ASN A 159 -7.50 -12.48 -2.85
N PHE A 160 -6.27 -12.86 -3.20
CA PHE A 160 -5.95 -13.41 -4.51
C PHE A 160 -6.54 -14.81 -4.71
N THR A 161 -6.67 -15.22 -5.97
CA THR A 161 -6.90 -16.62 -6.32
C THR A 161 -5.67 -17.46 -6.02
N GLU A 162 -5.82 -18.79 -6.03
CA GLU A 162 -4.68 -19.72 -5.93
C GLU A 162 -3.60 -19.43 -6.99
N LYS A 163 -3.99 -18.95 -8.18
CA LYS A 163 -3.04 -18.59 -9.25
C LYS A 163 -2.21 -17.38 -8.84
N GLY A 164 -2.85 -16.31 -8.35
CA GLY A 164 -2.18 -15.11 -7.86
C GLY A 164 -1.28 -15.41 -6.67
N GLN A 165 -1.77 -16.16 -5.67
CA GLN A 165 -1.00 -16.58 -4.51
C GLN A 165 0.24 -17.39 -4.90
N ARG A 166 0.10 -18.36 -5.81
CA ARG A 166 1.22 -19.14 -6.34
C ARG A 166 2.24 -18.28 -7.08
N ALA A 167 1.80 -17.25 -7.81
CA ALA A 167 2.71 -16.32 -8.48
C ALA A 167 3.59 -15.57 -7.46
N ILE A 168 2.99 -15.07 -6.37
CA ILE A 168 3.73 -14.40 -5.29
C ILE A 168 4.71 -15.36 -4.60
N LEU A 169 4.28 -16.58 -4.24
CA LEU A 169 5.17 -17.57 -3.64
C LEU A 169 6.34 -17.95 -4.55
N THR A 170 6.07 -18.09 -5.85
CA THR A 170 7.13 -18.38 -6.84
C THR A 170 8.16 -17.26 -6.87
N LEU A 171 7.73 -16.00 -6.80
CA LEU A 171 8.61 -14.84 -6.73
C LEU A 171 9.46 -14.85 -5.46
N PHE A 172 8.88 -15.18 -4.30
CA PHE A 172 9.65 -15.38 -3.07
C PHE A 172 10.75 -16.42 -3.22
N VAL A 173 10.42 -17.61 -3.76
CA VAL A 173 11.39 -18.70 -3.94
C VAL A 173 12.53 -18.26 -4.86
N GLN A 174 12.22 -17.59 -5.98
CA GLN A 174 13.23 -17.07 -6.91
C GLN A 174 14.18 -16.07 -6.23
N ILE A 175 13.61 -15.13 -5.46
CA ILE A 175 14.40 -14.13 -4.74
C ILE A 175 15.29 -14.78 -3.68
N ILE A 176 14.75 -15.70 -2.88
CA ILE A 176 15.53 -16.41 -1.84
C ILE A 176 16.67 -17.20 -2.48
N GLN A 177 16.41 -17.88 -3.61
CA GLN A 177 17.43 -18.61 -4.34
C GLN A 177 18.54 -17.67 -4.83
N GLU A 178 18.19 -16.53 -5.43
CA GLU A 178 19.15 -15.53 -5.90
C GLU A 178 19.98 -14.93 -4.75
N LEU A 179 19.36 -14.65 -3.61
CA LEU A 179 20.06 -14.15 -2.41
C LEU A 179 20.98 -15.20 -1.80
N SER A 180 20.58 -16.47 -1.80
CA SER A 180 21.41 -17.57 -1.30
C SER A 180 22.69 -17.80 -2.12
N ALA A 181 22.66 -17.45 -3.41
CA ALA A 181 23.86 -17.47 -4.25
C ALA A 181 24.82 -16.30 -3.97
N ASN A 182 24.36 -15.26 -3.25
CA ASN A 182 25.09 -14.01 -2.98
C ASN A 182 25.30 -13.77 -1.47
N MET A 183 25.52 -14.84 -0.71
CA MET A 183 25.66 -14.76 0.76
C MET A 183 26.84 -13.91 1.24
N ASP A 184 27.89 -13.75 0.44
CA ASP A 184 29.06 -12.92 0.79
C ASP A 184 28.71 -11.43 0.96
N ALA A 185 27.68 -10.94 0.28
CA ALA A 185 27.15 -9.59 0.47
C ALA A 185 26.37 -9.47 1.79
N GLN A 186 25.65 -10.54 2.18
CA GLN A 186 24.86 -10.59 3.42
C GLN A 186 25.74 -10.72 4.67
N ALA A 187 26.92 -11.34 4.56
CA ALA A 187 27.81 -11.57 5.70
C ALA A 187 28.47 -10.29 6.24
N ARG A 188 28.35 -9.15 5.53
CA ARG A 188 28.98 -7.87 5.88
C ARG A 188 28.19 -7.06 6.91
N SER A 189 26.92 -7.38 7.12
CA SER A 189 26.03 -6.68 8.06
C SER A 189 24.97 -7.62 8.62
N VAL A 190 24.17 -7.18 9.59
CA VAL A 190 23.04 -7.98 10.08
C VAL A 190 22.00 -8.05 8.94
N PRO A 191 21.65 -9.25 8.44
CA PRO A 191 20.84 -9.39 7.22
C PRO A 191 19.34 -9.21 7.53
N LEU A 192 18.95 -8.04 8.03
CA LEU A 192 17.57 -7.75 8.47
C LEU A 192 16.55 -7.91 7.34
N ILE A 193 16.87 -7.44 6.13
CA ILE A 193 15.97 -7.54 4.98
C ILE A 193 15.74 -9.01 4.59
N LEU A 194 16.80 -9.83 4.61
CA LEU A 194 16.68 -11.27 4.39
C LEU A 194 15.86 -11.94 5.49
N ALA A 195 16.10 -11.59 6.76
CA ALA A 195 15.29 -12.09 7.87
C ALA A 195 13.80 -11.75 7.69
N ARG A 196 13.47 -10.53 7.25
CA ARG A 196 12.08 -10.17 6.92
C ARG A 196 11.51 -10.95 5.75
N LEU A 197 12.26 -11.13 4.67
CA LEU A 197 11.82 -11.95 3.53
C LEU A 197 11.45 -13.36 4.00
N LEU A 198 12.31 -13.97 4.81
CA LEU A 198 12.08 -15.31 5.36
C LEU A 198 10.89 -15.35 6.31
N LEU A 199 10.70 -14.35 7.17
CA LEU A 199 9.54 -14.27 8.07
C LEU A 199 8.23 -14.11 7.30
N ILE A 200 8.20 -13.27 6.27
CA ILE A 200 7.00 -13.11 5.42
C ILE A 200 6.74 -14.41 4.67
N PHE A 201 7.77 -15.03 4.09
CA PHE A 201 7.65 -16.30 3.37
C PHE A 201 7.13 -17.41 4.29
N ASP A 202 7.69 -17.53 5.49
CA ASP A 202 7.24 -18.47 6.52
C ASP A 202 5.75 -18.27 6.85
N TYR A 203 5.33 -17.03 7.07
CA TYR A 203 3.92 -16.70 7.29
C TYR A 203 3.03 -17.14 6.11
N LEU A 204 3.43 -16.85 4.87
CA LEU A 204 2.64 -17.17 3.68
C LEU A 204 2.50 -18.69 3.49
N LEU A 205 3.53 -19.48 3.82
CA LEU A 205 3.45 -20.93 3.79
C LEU A 205 2.50 -21.48 4.85
N HIS A 206 2.57 -20.95 6.08
CA HIS A 206 1.72 -21.40 7.19
C HIS A 206 0.26 -21.00 7.02
N GLN A 207 -0.01 -19.83 6.42
CA GLN A 207 -1.36 -19.27 6.27
C GLN A 207 -1.89 -19.32 4.84
N TYR A 208 -1.27 -20.11 3.95
CA TYR A 208 -1.56 -20.11 2.51
C TYR A 208 -3.05 -20.10 2.15
N SER A 209 -3.84 -20.96 2.80
CA SER A 209 -5.25 -21.15 2.46
C SER A 209 -6.23 -20.25 3.23
N LYS A 210 -5.81 -19.66 4.35
CA LYS A 210 -6.74 -18.92 5.22
C LYS A 210 -6.05 -17.79 5.96
N ALA A 211 -6.54 -16.57 5.74
CA ALA A 211 -6.16 -15.43 6.54
C ALA A 211 -6.50 -15.65 8.03
N PRO A 212 -5.59 -15.33 8.96
CA PRO A 212 -5.94 -15.23 10.37
C PRO A 212 -7.03 -14.17 10.59
N VAL A 213 -8.02 -14.47 11.45
CA VAL A 213 -9.20 -13.60 11.67
C VAL A 213 -8.79 -12.19 12.09
N TYR A 214 -7.74 -12.08 12.89
CA TYR A 214 -7.24 -10.79 13.38
C TYR A 214 -6.61 -9.92 12.28
N LEU A 215 -6.20 -10.47 11.13
CA LEU A 215 -5.53 -9.67 10.09
C LEU A 215 -6.47 -8.64 9.48
N PHE A 216 -7.71 -9.06 9.20
CA PHE A 216 -8.72 -8.15 8.67
C PHE A 216 -9.07 -7.06 9.68
N GLU A 217 -9.28 -7.45 10.96
CA GLU A 217 -9.52 -6.51 12.03
C GLU A 217 -8.34 -5.55 12.19
N GLN A 218 -7.10 -6.03 12.17
CA GLN A 218 -5.90 -5.19 12.28
C GLN A 218 -5.74 -4.24 11.10
N VAL A 219 -6.01 -4.66 9.86
CA VAL A 219 -5.94 -3.74 8.71
C VAL A 219 -7.06 -2.72 8.77
N GLN A 220 -8.28 -3.14 9.11
CA GLN A 220 -9.40 -2.22 9.32
C GLN A 220 -9.08 -1.24 10.44
N MET A 221 -8.58 -1.73 11.57
CA MET A 221 -8.16 -0.94 12.70
C MET A 221 -7.02 -0.02 12.31
N ASN A 222 -5.95 -0.45 11.65
CA ASN A 222 -4.86 0.45 11.27
C ASN A 222 -5.23 1.45 10.17
N THR A 223 -6.21 1.12 9.34
CA THR A 223 -6.84 2.13 8.48
C THR A 223 -7.78 3.04 9.27
N LEU A 224 -8.53 2.59 10.29
CA LEU A 224 -9.54 3.33 11.07
C LEU A 224 -9.00 4.03 12.36
N PHE A 225 -7.88 3.61 12.94
CA PHE A 225 -7.37 4.01 14.27
C PHE A 225 -6.68 5.36 14.24
N LEU A 226 -6.52 5.99 13.08
CA LEU A 226 -6.17 7.41 12.97
C LEU A 226 -7.35 8.33 13.35
N LEU A 227 -8.39 7.78 13.99
CA LEU A 227 -9.56 8.49 14.51
C LEU A 227 -9.56 8.62 16.05
N TYR A 228 -8.50 8.18 16.74
CA TYR A 228 -8.33 8.35 18.18
C TYR A 228 -6.97 8.95 18.52
#